data_AF-A0A348ZJG6-F1
#
_entry.id   AF-A0A348ZJG6-F1
#
_cell.length_a   1.000
_cell.length_b   1.000
_cell.length_c   1.000
_cell.angle_alpha   90.00
_cell.angle_beta   90.00
_cell.angle_gamma   90.00
#
_symmetry.space_group_name_H-M   'P 1'
#
loop_
_entity.id
_entity.type
_entity.pdbx_description
1 polymer ?
#
loop_
_entity_poly.entity_id
_entity_poly.type
_entity_poly.pdbx_seq_one_letter_code
_entity_poly.pdbx_strand_id
1 'polypeptide(L)'
;RGVARLTNVRVMSKPIVLRFDDDEIFDYPFLYALEMGREGGLSLSPAEVENLREYLLRGGFLLIDDFWGQQQWDAFYRDFSQIFPDREMVELNADHEIFHTFYDIDGPQMIPGRGGRRGMGQAGMNEASNHAIMDDNGRVMVLINWNSDMGDGWEHTYDQWYPTQYANSAYQLGINYLIYSLTH
;
A
#
# COMPACT_ATOMS: atom_id res chain seq x y z
N ARG A 1 8.88 13.34 2.26
CA ARG A 1 8.85 14.83 2.22
C ARG A 1 7.44 15.40 2.15
N GLY A 2 6.53 14.83 1.35
CA GLY A 2 5.13 15.28 1.27
C GLY A 2 4.41 15.31 2.62
N VAL A 3 4.45 14.21 3.38
CA VAL A 3 3.85 14.11 4.73
C VAL A 3 4.28 15.27 5.64
N ALA A 4 5.58 15.45 5.90
CA ALA A 4 6.08 16.53 6.77
C ALA A 4 5.71 17.96 6.31
N ARG A 5 5.43 18.14 5.01
CA ARG A 5 5.07 19.45 4.44
C ARG A 5 3.58 19.72 4.51
N LEU A 6 2.76 18.67 4.39
CA LEU A 6 1.30 18.77 4.25
C LEU A 6 0.57 18.44 5.56
N THR A 7 1.25 17.83 6.53
CA THR A 7 0.70 17.47 7.84
C THR A 7 1.68 17.86 8.95
N ASN A 8 1.24 17.74 10.21
CA ASN A 8 2.10 17.92 11.38
C ASN A 8 2.79 16.62 11.83
N VAL A 9 2.69 15.53 11.06
CA VAL A 9 3.32 14.25 11.37
C VAL A 9 4.83 14.36 11.17
N ARG A 10 5.59 14.00 12.21
CA ARG A 10 7.04 13.92 12.11
C ARG A 10 7.41 12.61 11.44
N VAL A 11 8.09 12.71 10.30
CA VAL A 11 8.61 11.55 9.56
C VAL A 11 10.12 11.58 9.51
N MET A 12 10.74 10.41 9.54
CA MET A 12 12.18 10.29 9.36
C MET A 12 12.57 10.71 7.93
N SER A 13 13.72 11.35 7.79
CA SER A 13 14.21 11.83 6.49
C SER A 13 14.79 10.72 5.61
N LYS A 14 15.11 9.57 6.20
CA LYS A 14 15.66 8.39 5.52
C LYS A 14 14.73 7.20 5.73
N PRO A 15 14.40 6.43 4.69
CA PRO A 15 13.69 5.17 4.87
C PRO A 15 14.59 4.17 5.60
N ILE A 16 13.96 3.22 6.27
CA ILE A 16 14.60 2.06 6.87
C ILE A 16 14.10 0.85 6.09
N VAL A 17 15.02 -0.03 5.73
CA VAL A 17 14.70 -1.27 5.00
C VAL A 17 14.84 -2.40 5.99
N LEU A 18 13.73 -3.08 6.27
CA LEU A 18 13.64 -4.18 7.22
C LEU A 18 13.15 -5.44 6.51
N ARG A 19 13.43 -6.58 7.12
CA ARG A 19 12.82 -7.86 6.74
C ARG A 19 11.62 -8.13 7.64
N PHE A 20 10.68 -8.95 7.17
CA PHE A 20 9.50 -9.29 7.97
C PHE A 20 9.80 -10.16 9.19
N ASP A 21 10.95 -10.83 9.24
CA ASP A 21 11.45 -11.56 10.40
C ASP A 21 12.34 -10.71 11.34
N ASP A 22 12.46 -9.41 11.08
CA ASP A 22 13.20 -8.48 11.94
C ASP A 22 12.30 -7.97 13.08
N ASP A 23 12.75 -8.07 14.33
CA ASP A 23 12.02 -7.55 15.48
C ASP A 23 11.89 -6.01 15.44
N GLU A 24 12.77 -5.31 14.70
CA GLU A 24 12.68 -3.85 14.57
C GLU A 24 11.38 -3.39 13.90
N ILE A 25 10.65 -4.27 13.19
CA ILE A 25 9.35 -3.90 12.61
C ILE A 25 8.34 -3.45 13.67
N PHE A 26 8.45 -3.94 14.91
CA PHE A 26 7.56 -3.57 16.01
C PHE A 26 7.75 -2.12 16.47
N ASP A 27 8.87 -1.48 16.14
CA ASP A 27 9.14 -0.08 16.48
C ASP A 27 8.49 0.90 15.50
N TYR A 28 7.91 0.41 14.40
CA TYR A 28 7.34 1.24 13.33
C TYR A 28 5.88 0.86 13.05
N PRO A 29 4.91 1.77 13.24
CA PRO A 29 3.49 1.45 13.07
C PRO A 29 3.05 1.30 11.61
N PHE A 30 3.91 1.64 10.65
CA PHE A 30 3.58 1.66 9.22
C PHE A 30 4.72 1.05 8.42
N LEU A 31 4.42 -0.06 7.75
CA LEU A 31 5.31 -0.71 6.78
C LEU A 31 4.80 -0.44 5.36
N TYR A 32 5.74 -0.32 4.42
CA TYR A 32 5.45 -0.15 2.99
C TYR A 32 6.23 -1.21 2.20
N ALA A 33 5.50 -1.95 1.37
CA ALA A 33 5.98 -3.06 0.58
C ALA A 33 5.63 -2.86 -0.89
N LEU A 34 6.55 -3.21 -1.78
CA LEU A 34 6.43 -3.00 -3.22
C LEU A 34 6.54 -4.32 -3.97
N GLU A 35 5.90 -4.42 -5.14
CA GLU A 35 6.17 -5.45 -6.13
C GLU A 35 5.92 -6.90 -5.67
N MET A 36 5.07 -7.09 -4.65
CA MET A 36 4.88 -8.37 -3.94
C MET A 36 4.24 -9.49 -4.81
N GLY A 37 3.73 -9.16 -6.00
CA GLY A 37 3.22 -10.14 -6.97
C GLY A 37 4.13 -10.40 -8.17
N ARG A 38 5.26 -9.69 -8.28
CA ARG A 38 6.20 -9.84 -9.41
C ARG A 38 7.01 -11.13 -9.28
N GLU A 39 7.65 -11.50 -10.39
CA GLU A 39 8.56 -12.67 -10.47
C GLU A 39 7.98 -14.00 -9.97
N GLY A 40 6.66 -14.14 -9.96
CA GLY A 40 5.98 -15.37 -9.56
C GLY A 40 5.51 -15.39 -8.10
N GLY A 41 5.66 -14.31 -7.33
CA GLY A 41 5.08 -14.14 -6.00
C GLY A 41 6.14 -14.03 -4.91
N LEU A 42 5.76 -14.42 -3.69
CA LEU A 42 6.59 -14.31 -2.49
C LEU A 42 7.16 -15.66 -2.09
N SER A 43 8.35 -15.63 -1.50
CA SER A 43 8.90 -16.77 -0.77
C SER A 43 9.07 -16.39 0.70
N LEU A 44 7.95 -16.37 1.42
CA LEU A 44 7.95 -16.06 2.86
C LEU A 44 8.41 -17.29 3.64
N SER A 45 9.42 -17.10 4.48
CA SER A 45 9.80 -18.10 5.48
C SER A 45 8.74 -18.21 6.59
N PRO A 46 8.67 -19.34 7.32
CA PRO A 46 7.77 -19.46 8.47
C PRO A 46 7.96 -18.35 9.51
N ALA A 47 9.20 -17.88 9.71
CA ALA A 47 9.51 -16.79 10.64
C ALA A 47 8.93 -15.45 10.15
N GLU A 48 9.06 -15.13 8.86
CA GLU A 48 8.46 -13.92 8.28
C GLU A 48 6.92 -13.98 8.36
N VAL A 49 6.31 -15.14 8.12
CA VAL A 49 4.86 -15.34 8.25
C VAL A 49 4.39 -15.09 9.68
N GLU A 50 5.05 -15.72 10.67
CA GLU A 50 4.68 -15.62 12.08
C GLU A 50 4.88 -14.20 12.62
N ASN A 51 6.05 -13.60 12.35
CA ASN A 51 6.40 -12.28 12.87
C ASN A 51 5.55 -11.17 12.23
N LEU A 52 5.31 -11.22 10.92
CA LEU A 52 4.44 -10.24 10.25
C LEU A 52 2.99 -10.37 10.71
N ARG A 53 2.49 -11.61 10.92
CA ARG A 53 1.16 -11.83 11.48
C ARG A 53 1.04 -11.20 12.86
N GLU A 54 2.04 -11.41 13.72
CA GLU A 54 2.07 -10.81 15.05
C GLU A 54 2.11 -9.28 15.00
N TYR A 55 2.96 -8.71 14.16
CA TYR A 55 3.02 -7.25 13.93
C TYR A 55 1.65 -6.65 13.59
N LEU A 56 0.94 -7.26 12.63
CA LEU A 56 -0.38 -6.79 12.18
C LEU A 56 -1.43 -6.90 13.29
N LEU A 57 -1.44 -8.02 14.02
CA LEU A 57 -2.34 -8.25 15.15
C LEU A 57 -2.08 -7.33 16.34
N ARG A 58 -0.85 -6.81 16.50
CA ARG A 58 -0.47 -5.85 17.55
C ARG A 58 -0.83 -4.39 17.21
N GLY A 59 -1.48 -4.16 16.08
CA GLY A 59 -1.86 -2.80 15.65
C GLY A 59 -1.02 -2.25 14.51
N GLY A 60 -0.04 -3.01 14.01
CA GLY A 60 0.73 -2.62 12.84
C GLY A 60 -0.14 -2.43 11.59
N PHE A 61 0.35 -1.61 10.67
CA PHE A 61 -0.25 -1.38 9.36
C PHE A 61 0.76 -1.71 8.26
N LEU A 62 0.31 -2.39 7.20
CA LEU A 62 1.12 -2.70 6.02
C LEU A 62 0.42 -2.19 4.76
N LEU A 63 1.08 -1.27 4.04
CA LEU A 63 0.70 -0.86 2.70
C LEU A 63 1.47 -1.68 1.66
N ILE A 64 0.76 -2.29 0.72
CA ILE A 64 1.31 -3.04 -0.42
C ILE A 64 0.93 -2.33 -1.72
N ASP A 65 1.90 -2.12 -2.60
CA ASP A 65 1.74 -1.30 -3.81
C ASP A 65 2.63 -1.82 -4.96
N ASP A 66 2.45 -1.25 -6.16
CA ASP A 66 3.21 -1.53 -7.38
C ASP A 66 3.21 -3.00 -7.83
N PHE A 67 2.02 -3.54 -8.09
CA PHE A 67 1.88 -4.79 -8.82
C PHE A 67 0.58 -4.80 -9.63
N TRP A 68 0.60 -5.51 -10.76
CA TRP A 68 -0.29 -5.27 -11.88
C TRP A 68 -0.82 -6.56 -12.50
N GLY A 69 -2.13 -6.59 -12.74
CA GLY A 69 -2.84 -7.63 -13.45
C GLY A 69 -3.02 -8.93 -12.66
N GLN A 70 -3.87 -9.80 -13.21
CA GLN A 70 -4.33 -11.01 -12.53
C GLN A 70 -3.18 -11.98 -12.22
N GLN A 71 -2.19 -12.11 -13.10
CA GLN A 71 -1.07 -13.02 -12.89
C GLN A 71 -0.27 -12.66 -11.63
N GLN A 72 -0.02 -11.37 -11.41
CA GLN A 72 0.71 -10.92 -10.22
C GLN A 72 -0.17 -10.99 -8.98
N TRP A 73 -1.47 -10.70 -9.12
CA TRP A 73 -2.45 -10.87 -8.06
C TRP A 73 -2.52 -12.32 -7.56
N ASP A 74 -2.66 -13.29 -8.46
CA ASP A 74 -2.77 -14.71 -8.11
C ASP A 74 -1.49 -15.21 -7.40
N ALA A 75 -0.33 -14.74 -7.86
CA ALA A 75 0.95 -15.04 -7.24
C ALA A 75 1.05 -14.46 -5.82
N PHE A 76 0.75 -13.17 -5.68
CA PHE A 76 0.69 -12.49 -4.39
C PHE A 76 -0.29 -13.17 -3.44
N TYR A 77 -1.54 -13.37 -3.86
CA TYR A 77 -2.61 -13.93 -3.04
C TYR A 77 -2.28 -15.33 -2.53
N ARG A 78 -1.75 -16.21 -3.41
CA ARG A 78 -1.34 -17.57 -3.03
C ARG A 78 -0.33 -17.55 -1.89
N ASP A 79 0.67 -16.68 -1.96
CA ASP A 79 1.76 -16.71 -0.99
C ASP A 79 1.44 -15.89 0.27
N PHE A 80 0.82 -14.72 0.11
CA PHE A 80 0.51 -13.79 1.19
C PHE A 80 -0.67 -14.26 2.07
N SER A 81 -1.63 -15.00 1.51
CA SER A 81 -2.75 -15.58 2.29
C SER A 81 -2.29 -16.52 3.42
N GLN A 82 -1.05 -17.00 3.39
CA GLN A 82 -0.45 -17.78 4.48
C GLN A 82 -0.32 -16.99 5.79
N ILE A 83 -0.22 -15.65 5.72
CA ILE A 83 -0.16 -14.78 6.91
C ILE A 83 -1.48 -14.81 7.68
N PHE A 84 -2.62 -14.89 6.99
CA PHE A 84 -3.96 -15.01 7.57
C PHE A 84 -4.84 -15.98 6.77
N PRO A 85 -4.71 -17.31 6.95
CA PRO A 85 -5.49 -18.30 6.21
C PRO A 85 -6.99 -18.30 6.58
N ASP A 86 -7.33 -17.62 7.68
CA ASP A 86 -8.65 -17.50 8.28
C ASP A 86 -9.31 -16.13 8.04
N ARG A 87 -8.65 -15.20 7.32
CA ARG A 87 -9.19 -13.89 7.00
C ARG A 87 -9.31 -13.70 5.50
N GLU A 88 -10.40 -13.05 5.09
CA GLU A 88 -10.63 -12.71 3.69
C GLU A 88 -9.90 -11.42 3.33
N MET A 89 -9.42 -11.37 2.09
CA MET A 89 -8.93 -10.16 1.46
C MET A 89 -10.09 -9.51 0.70
N VAL A 90 -10.69 -8.47 1.28
CA VAL A 90 -11.91 -7.84 0.77
C VAL A 90 -11.59 -6.60 -0.05
N GLU A 91 -12.34 -6.35 -1.11
CA GLU A 91 -12.26 -5.07 -1.83
C GLU A 91 -12.93 -3.96 -1.01
N LEU A 92 -12.29 -2.79 -0.94
CA LEU A 92 -12.83 -1.62 -0.26
C LEU A 92 -13.69 -0.80 -1.21
N ASN A 93 -14.90 -0.46 -0.75
CA ASN A 93 -15.77 0.49 -1.42
C ASN A 93 -15.24 1.93 -1.28
N ALA A 94 -15.61 2.80 -2.21
CA ALA A 94 -15.17 4.19 -2.24
C ALA A 94 -15.60 5.02 -1.01
N ASP A 95 -16.62 4.59 -0.27
CA ASP A 95 -17.12 5.22 0.95
C ASP A 95 -16.38 4.80 2.24
N HIS A 96 -15.41 3.88 2.13
CA HIS A 96 -14.62 3.44 3.28
C HIS A 96 -13.83 4.62 3.87
N GLU A 97 -13.81 4.75 5.20
CA GLU A 97 -13.24 5.90 5.92
C GLU A 97 -11.75 6.17 5.59
N ILE A 98 -11.04 5.14 5.14
CA ILE A 98 -9.64 5.25 4.69
C ILE A 98 -9.47 6.23 3.52
N PHE A 99 -10.51 6.44 2.70
CA PHE A 99 -10.51 7.42 1.60
C PHE A 99 -10.94 8.83 2.05
N HIS A 100 -11.39 8.98 3.30
CA HIS A 100 -11.98 10.21 3.84
C HIS A 100 -11.30 10.69 5.15
N THR A 101 -10.16 10.10 5.53
CA THR A 101 -9.54 10.35 6.84
C THR A 101 -8.87 11.74 6.94
N PHE A 102 -8.20 12.21 5.88
CA PHE A 102 -7.55 13.54 5.88
C PHE A 102 -7.94 14.36 4.65
N TYR A 103 -7.83 13.76 3.48
CA TYR A 103 -8.44 14.20 2.23
C TYR A 103 -9.73 13.41 1.99
N ASP A 104 -10.62 14.02 1.22
CA ASP A 104 -11.82 13.39 0.69
C ASP A 104 -11.53 12.95 -0.76
N ILE A 105 -11.56 11.63 -1.01
CA ILE A 105 -11.18 11.00 -2.28
C ILE A 105 -12.29 10.03 -2.68
N ASP A 106 -12.66 10.04 -3.96
CA ASP A 106 -13.67 9.13 -4.53
C ASP A 106 -13.08 7.71 -4.75
N GLY A 107 -12.58 7.09 -3.68
CA GLY A 107 -12.08 5.71 -3.68
C GLY A 107 -10.71 5.50 -4.35
N PRO A 108 -10.43 4.25 -4.80
CA PRO A 108 -9.16 3.86 -5.39
C PRO A 108 -8.76 4.73 -6.58
N GLN A 109 -7.48 5.09 -6.68
CA GLN A 109 -6.95 5.86 -7.81
C GLN A 109 -5.86 5.05 -8.52
N MET A 110 -5.99 4.90 -9.84
CA MET A 110 -4.90 4.34 -10.64
C MET A 110 -3.79 5.38 -10.78
N ILE A 111 -2.64 5.08 -10.18
CA ILE A 111 -1.40 5.83 -10.36
C ILE A 111 -0.53 5.08 -11.37
N PRO A 112 -0.19 5.67 -12.52
CA PRO A 112 0.62 5.00 -13.53
C PRO A 112 2.06 4.89 -13.05
N GLY A 113 2.71 3.77 -13.34
CA GLY A 113 4.17 3.70 -13.21
C GLY A 113 4.91 4.53 -14.28
N ARG A 114 6.22 4.43 -14.32
CA ARG A 114 7.14 5.31 -15.06
C ARG A 114 6.99 5.18 -16.57
N GLY A 115 6.54 4.02 -17.04
CA GLY A 115 6.20 3.79 -18.45
C GLY A 115 4.87 4.44 -18.87
N GLY A 116 4.01 4.76 -17.89
CA GLY A 116 2.68 5.32 -18.05
C GLY A 116 2.63 6.84 -18.20
N ARG A 117 3.66 7.46 -18.80
CA ARG A 117 3.79 8.93 -19.05
C ARG A 117 2.63 9.58 -19.83
N ARG A 118 1.64 8.79 -20.24
CA ARG A 118 0.40 9.23 -20.91
C ARG A 118 -0.85 9.06 -20.04
N GLY A 119 -0.69 8.76 -18.75
CA GLY A 119 -1.80 8.43 -17.85
C GLY A 119 -2.40 7.06 -18.11
N MET A 120 -1.64 6.15 -18.73
CA MET A 120 -2.05 4.76 -18.92
C MET A 120 -1.36 3.92 -17.85
N GLY A 121 -2.08 3.02 -17.22
CA GLY A 121 -1.49 2.07 -16.28
C GLY A 121 -0.68 0.98 -16.99
N GLN A 122 -0.12 0.06 -16.21
CA GLN A 122 0.74 -0.99 -16.75
C GLN A 122 -0.04 -2.23 -17.15
N ALA A 123 0.53 -3.05 -18.02
CA ALA A 123 -0.05 -4.34 -18.47
C ALA A 123 -1.50 -4.25 -19.03
N GLY A 124 -1.92 -3.07 -19.51
CA GLY A 124 -3.27 -2.83 -20.01
C GLY A 124 -4.32 -2.54 -18.93
N MET A 125 -3.90 -2.48 -17.65
CA MET A 125 -4.78 -2.16 -16.52
C MET A 125 -4.82 -0.64 -16.34
N ASN A 126 -6.02 -0.05 -16.47
CA ASN A 126 -6.22 1.39 -16.30
C ASN A 126 -7.15 1.73 -15.13
N GLU A 127 -7.62 0.70 -14.42
CA GLU A 127 -8.48 0.80 -13.26
C GLU A 127 -7.75 0.14 -12.09
N ALA A 128 -7.76 0.82 -10.95
CA ALA A 128 -7.18 0.32 -9.71
C ALA A 128 -8.30 -0.03 -8.74
N SER A 129 -8.02 -0.99 -7.87
CA SER A 129 -8.85 -1.31 -6.72
C SER A 129 -7.98 -1.36 -5.47
N ASN A 130 -8.62 -1.16 -4.33
CA ASN A 130 -8.00 -1.31 -3.04
C ASN A 130 -8.59 -2.51 -2.33
N HIS A 131 -7.73 -3.39 -1.84
CA HIS A 131 -8.13 -4.53 -1.04
C HIS A 131 -7.56 -4.43 0.36
N ALA A 132 -8.23 -5.08 1.32
CA ALA A 132 -7.86 -5.02 2.71
C ALA A 132 -7.97 -6.38 3.41
N ILE A 133 -7.12 -6.59 4.41
CA ILE A 133 -7.33 -7.57 5.47
C ILE A 133 -7.62 -6.81 6.75
N MET A 134 -8.76 -7.09 7.38
CA MET A 134 -9.24 -6.40 8.57
C MET A 134 -9.03 -7.22 9.84
N ASP A 135 -8.84 -6.53 10.98
CA ASP A 135 -8.90 -7.15 12.29
C ASP A 135 -10.34 -7.42 12.76
N ASP A 136 -10.49 -7.97 13.96
CA ASP A 136 -11.80 -8.38 14.50
C ASP A 136 -12.73 -7.19 14.82
N ASN A 137 -12.17 -5.97 14.86
CA ASN A 137 -12.92 -4.73 15.08
C ASN A 137 -13.21 -3.99 13.77
N GLY A 138 -12.81 -4.54 12.62
CA GLY A 138 -12.98 -3.92 11.31
C GLY A 138 -11.91 -2.91 10.92
N ARG A 139 -10.82 -2.77 11.70
CA ARG A 139 -9.70 -1.90 11.34
C ARG A 139 -8.86 -2.57 10.25
N VAL A 140 -8.46 -1.80 9.23
CA VAL A 140 -7.57 -2.29 8.17
C VAL A 140 -6.17 -2.54 8.74
N MET A 141 -5.69 -3.79 8.67
CA MET A 141 -4.31 -4.16 9.02
C MET A 141 -3.39 -4.11 7.80
N VAL A 142 -3.88 -4.64 6.68
CA VAL A 142 -3.16 -4.68 5.42
C VAL A 142 -3.99 -3.95 4.38
N LEU A 143 -3.42 -2.96 3.72
CA LEU A 143 -4.01 -2.28 2.59
C LEU A 143 -3.20 -2.59 1.33
N ILE A 144 -3.88 -2.95 0.26
CA ILE A 144 -3.29 -3.40 -0.99
C ILE A 144 -3.82 -2.52 -2.11
N ASN A 145 -2.94 -1.75 -2.74
CA ASN A 145 -3.24 -1.09 -3.99
C ASN A 145 -2.96 -2.07 -5.13
N TRP A 146 -4.00 -2.49 -5.86
CA TRP A 146 -3.83 -3.32 -7.04
C TRP A 146 -3.98 -2.48 -8.30
N ASN A 147 -3.09 -2.70 -9.29
CA ASN A 147 -3.02 -1.92 -10.54
C ASN A 147 -2.74 -0.42 -10.31
N SER A 148 -1.87 -0.11 -9.36
CA SER A 148 -1.41 1.25 -9.08
C SER A 148 0.02 1.23 -8.57
N ASP A 149 0.72 2.35 -8.76
CA ASP A 149 2.10 2.58 -8.32
C ASP A 149 2.23 3.99 -7.74
N MET A 150 1.98 4.12 -6.43
CA MET A 150 2.07 5.40 -5.74
C MET A 150 3.51 5.89 -5.63
N GLY A 151 4.48 4.96 -5.58
CA GLY A 151 5.90 5.23 -5.56
C GLY A 151 6.31 6.14 -6.71
N ASP A 152 5.96 5.76 -7.94
CA ASP A 152 6.28 6.56 -9.13
C ASP A 152 5.60 7.94 -9.14
N GLY A 153 4.40 8.05 -8.56
CA GLY A 153 3.75 9.34 -8.33
C GLY A 153 4.59 10.29 -7.46
N TRP A 154 5.24 9.76 -6.42
CA TRP A 154 6.12 10.54 -5.55
C TRP A 154 7.49 10.80 -6.15
N GLU A 155 8.09 9.81 -6.81
CA GLU A 155 9.41 9.94 -7.43
C GLU A 155 9.41 10.92 -8.60
N HIS A 156 8.32 10.96 -9.37
CA HIS A 156 8.23 11.72 -10.61
C HIS A 156 7.40 13.00 -10.49
N THR A 157 7.14 13.49 -9.27
CA THR A 157 6.39 14.74 -9.01
C THR A 157 6.91 15.94 -9.83
N TYR A 158 8.21 15.99 -10.14
CA TYR A 158 8.84 17.08 -10.90
C TYR A 158 9.26 16.69 -12.33
N ASP A 159 8.89 15.51 -12.82
CA ASP A 159 9.11 15.12 -14.22
C ASP A 159 8.03 15.78 -15.09
N GLN A 160 8.46 16.59 -16.08
CA GLN A 160 7.57 17.27 -17.03
C GLN A 160 6.69 16.32 -17.86
N TRP A 161 7.05 15.04 -17.93
CA TRP A 161 6.31 14.02 -18.69
C TRP A 161 5.45 13.12 -17.80
N TYR A 162 5.44 13.36 -16.49
CA TYR A 162 4.57 12.65 -15.57
C TYR A 162 3.43 13.60 -15.13
N PRO A 163 2.16 13.31 -15.49
CA PRO A 163 1.08 14.25 -15.20
C PRO A 163 0.92 14.51 -13.70
N THR A 164 0.96 15.79 -13.31
CA THR A 164 0.95 16.23 -11.90
C THR A 164 -0.26 15.73 -11.12
N GLN A 165 -1.39 15.47 -11.79
CA GLN A 165 -2.59 14.94 -11.15
C GLN A 165 -2.32 13.60 -10.44
N TYR A 166 -1.51 12.71 -11.02
CA TYR A 166 -1.20 11.42 -10.43
C TYR A 166 -0.24 11.55 -9.23
N ALA A 167 0.71 12.48 -9.31
CA ALA A 167 1.55 12.81 -8.17
C ALA A 167 0.71 13.34 -7.00
N ASN A 168 -0.27 14.22 -7.29
CA ASN A 168 -1.18 14.74 -6.27
C ASN A 168 -2.03 13.62 -5.65
N SER A 169 -2.65 12.76 -6.46
CA SER A 169 -3.43 11.61 -5.99
C SER A 169 -2.58 10.67 -5.12
N ALA A 170 -1.34 10.37 -5.53
CA ALA A 170 -0.43 9.56 -4.73
C ALA A 170 -0.10 10.21 -3.38
N TYR A 171 0.08 11.55 -3.32
CA TYR A 171 0.26 12.23 -2.02
C TYR A 171 -0.99 12.18 -1.16
N GLN A 172 -2.17 12.38 -1.74
CA GLN A 172 -3.44 12.38 -1.01
C GLN A 172 -3.74 11.00 -0.42
N LEU A 173 -3.64 9.94 -1.23
CA LEU A 173 -3.79 8.55 -0.77
C LEU A 173 -2.76 8.21 0.32
N GLY A 174 -1.48 8.52 0.09
CA GLY A 174 -0.43 8.21 1.05
C GLY A 174 -0.62 8.91 2.40
N ILE A 175 -1.11 10.16 2.40
CA ILE A 175 -1.43 10.88 3.63
C ILE A 175 -2.65 10.27 4.32
N ASN A 176 -3.71 9.94 3.58
CA ASN A 176 -4.87 9.27 4.14
C ASN A 176 -4.49 7.95 4.83
N TYR A 177 -3.72 7.10 4.14
CA TYR A 177 -3.32 5.79 4.66
C TYR A 177 -2.45 5.91 5.90
N LEU A 178 -1.49 6.85 5.90
CA LEU A 178 -0.65 7.10 7.06
C LEU A 178 -1.41 7.70 8.24
N ILE A 179 -2.36 8.61 8.01
CA ILE A 179 -3.16 9.15 9.12
C ILE A 179 -4.07 8.05 9.66
N TYR A 180 -4.73 7.28 8.78
CA TYR A 180 -5.57 6.15 9.16
C TYR A 180 -4.83 5.19 10.09
N SER A 181 -3.62 4.78 9.70
CA SER A 181 -2.78 3.85 10.48
C SER A 181 -2.34 4.38 11.85
N LEU A 182 -2.43 5.70 12.09
CA LEU A 182 -2.03 6.34 13.34
C LEU A 182 -3.22 6.67 14.24
N THR A 183 -4.46 6.54 13.76
CA THR A 183 -5.65 6.99 14.48
C THR A 183 -6.71 5.91 14.72
N HIS A 184 -6.59 4.74 14.08
CA HIS A 184 -7.47 3.58 14.24
C HIS A 184 -6.66 2.40 14.74
#